data_AF-A0A3D2Z6P5-F1
#
_entry.id   AF-A0A3D2Z6P5-F1
#
_cell.length_a   1.000
_cell.length_b   1.000
_cell.length_c   1.000
_cell.angle_alpha   90.00
_cell.angle_beta   90.00
_cell.angle_gamma   90.00
#
_symmetry.space_group_name_H-M   'P 1'
#
loop_
_entity.id
_entity.type
_entity.pdbx_description
1 polymer ?
#
loop_
_entity_poly.entity_id
_entity_poly.type
_entity_poly.pdbx_seq_one_letter_code
_entity_poly.pdbx_strand_id
1 'polypeptide(L)'
;MVKKLPQEDESELASHVQDMLRALEKLHQEFSSSLQGVLSESLACDVQVRVNKVEQTTFVGFIELLPNPSCTYHYRMSPLQGRVIMHLQTELACAMAGHDSPGP
;
A
#
# COMPACT_ATOMS: atom_id res chain seq x y z
N MET A 1 21.57 -35.60 -17.44
CA MET A 1 21.23 -35.74 -16.00
C MET A 1 20.77 -34.38 -15.52
N VAL A 2 19.46 -34.12 -15.53
CA VAL A 2 18.89 -32.85 -15.08
C VAL A 2 18.95 -32.88 -13.55
N LYS A 3 19.81 -32.06 -12.93
CA LYS A 3 19.81 -31.90 -11.47
C LYS A 3 18.41 -31.42 -11.08
N LYS A 4 17.64 -32.26 -10.38
CA LYS A 4 16.43 -31.81 -9.70
C LYS A 4 16.86 -30.72 -8.73
N LEU A 5 16.26 -29.54 -8.83
CA LEU A 5 16.39 -28.49 -7.83
C LEU A 5 15.98 -29.09 -6.47
N PRO A 6 16.68 -28.77 -5.37
CA PRO A 6 16.33 -29.30 -4.05
C PRO A 6 14.94 -28.79 -3.65
N GLN A 7 13.99 -29.70 -3.43
CA GLN A 7 12.62 -29.31 -3.07
C GLN A 7 12.50 -28.72 -1.65
N GLU A 8 13.47 -28.98 -0.78
CA GLU A 8 13.53 -28.44 0.58
C GLU A 8 13.84 -26.94 0.58
N ASP A 9 14.75 -26.48 -0.28
CA ASP A 9 15.11 -25.06 -0.43
C ASP A 9 13.94 -24.21 -0.96
N GLU A 10 13.12 -24.75 -1.88
CA GLU A 10 11.94 -24.06 -2.42
C GLU A 10 10.85 -23.87 -1.36
N SER A 11 10.66 -24.86 -0.48
CA SER A 11 9.69 -24.78 0.62
C SER A 11 10.11 -23.78 1.69
N GLU A 12 11.40 -23.70 2.02
CA GLU A 12 11.94 -22.71 2.96
C GLU A 12 11.87 -21.29 2.39
N LEU A 13 12.14 -21.10 1.10
CA LEU A 13 11.99 -19.80 0.46
C LEU A 13 10.53 -19.35 0.45
N ALA A 14 9.60 -20.27 0.15
CA ALA A 14 8.17 -19.99 0.16
C ALA A 14 7.68 -19.60 1.56
N SER A 15 8.14 -20.26 2.62
CA SER A 15 7.76 -19.91 3.99
C SER A 15 8.31 -18.52 4.38
N HIS A 16 9.55 -18.21 3.99
CA HIS A 16 10.14 -16.89 4.26
C HIS A 16 9.35 -15.75 3.60
N VAL A 17 8.93 -15.92 2.35
CA VAL A 17 8.10 -14.93 1.65
C VAL A 17 6.75 -14.74 2.35
N GLN A 18 6.12 -15.83 2.82
CA GLN A 18 4.87 -15.74 3.57
C GLN A 18 5.04 -14.98 4.90
N ASP A 19 6.14 -15.20 5.61
CA ASP A 19 6.44 -14.47 6.84
C ASP A 19 6.67 -12.98 6.57
N MET A 20 7.34 -12.63 5.47
CA MET A 20 7.49 -11.23 5.05
C MET A 20 6.14 -10.57 4.73
N LEU A 21 5.23 -11.27 4.05
CA LEU A 21 3.89 -10.74 3.76
C LEU A 21 3.08 -10.51 5.04
N ARG A 22 3.15 -11.43 6.01
CA ARG A 22 2.51 -11.27 7.33
C ARG A 22 3.09 -10.08 8.11
N ALA A 23 4.41 -9.91 8.09
CA ALA A 23 5.06 -8.77 8.70
C ALA A 23 4.60 -7.45 8.06
N LEU A 24 4.48 -7.42 6.73
CA LEU A 24 3.99 -6.26 5.99
C LEU A 24 2.52 -5.96 6.29
N GLU A 25 1.68 -6.98 6.43
CA GLU A 25 0.28 -6.82 6.84
C GLU A 25 0.17 -6.19 8.22
N LYS A 26 0.93 -6.69 9.20
CA LYS A 26 0.97 -6.10 10.55
C LYS A 26 1.41 -4.63 10.51
N LEU A 27 2.45 -4.31 9.73
CA LEU A 27 2.92 -2.93 9.56
C LEU A 27 1.82 -2.01 8.99
N HIS A 28 1.07 -2.49 7.99
CA HIS A 28 -0.03 -1.72 7.42
C HIS A 28 -1.21 -1.57 8.38
N GLN A 29 -1.48 -2.57 9.22
CA GLN A 29 -2.50 -2.45 10.27
C GLN A 29 -2.12 -1.35 11.26
N GLU A 30 -0.87 -1.32 11.72
CA GLU A 30 -0.37 -0.26 12.60
C GLU A 30 -0.43 1.13 11.93
N PHE A 31 -0.03 1.22 10.65
CA PHE A 31 -0.10 2.46 9.87
C PHE A 31 -1.55 2.97 9.66
N SER A 32 -2.51 2.06 9.50
CA SER A 32 -3.91 2.42 9.21
C SER A 32 -4.53 3.32 10.27
N SER A 33 -4.17 3.15 11.54
CA SER A 33 -4.63 4.01 12.65
C SER A 33 -4.16 5.45 12.48
N SER A 34 -2.88 5.64 12.16
CA SER A 34 -2.32 6.97 11.88
C SER A 34 -2.92 7.60 10.63
N LEU A 35 -3.09 6.82 9.55
CA LEU A 35 -3.72 7.30 8.32
C LEU A 35 -5.17 7.71 8.57
N GLN A 36 -5.91 6.94 9.36
CA GLN A 36 -7.28 7.27 9.74
C GLN A 36 -7.35 8.62 10.45
N GLY A 37 -6.48 8.86 11.44
CA GLY A 37 -6.42 10.15 12.14
C GLY A 37 -6.20 11.32 11.19
N VAL A 38 -5.22 11.21 10.29
CA VAL A 38 -4.92 12.25 9.29
C VAL A 38 -6.09 12.49 8.35
N LEU A 39 -6.74 11.43 7.85
CA LEU A 39 -7.87 11.58 6.94
C LEU A 39 -9.09 12.17 7.64
N SER A 40 -9.39 11.74 8.87
CA SER A 40 -10.51 12.29 9.64
C SER A 40 -10.32 13.78 9.94
N GLU A 41 -9.09 14.18 10.28
CA GLU A 41 -8.74 15.59 10.50
C GLU A 41 -8.84 16.39 9.19
N SER A 42 -8.24 15.90 8.11
CA SER A 42 -8.22 16.58 6.81
C SER A 42 -9.61 16.74 6.17
N LEU A 43 -10.55 15.84 6.47
CA LEU A 43 -11.89 15.82 5.87
C LEU A 43 -12.97 16.34 6.83
N ALA A 44 -12.62 16.67 8.08
CA ALA A 44 -13.56 17.05 9.14
C ALA A 44 -14.74 16.06 9.31
N CYS A 45 -14.46 14.76 9.16
CA CYS A 45 -15.45 13.68 9.19
C CYS A 45 -14.86 12.43 9.85
N ASP A 46 -15.69 11.56 10.42
CA ASP A 46 -15.22 10.28 10.96
C ASP A 46 -14.91 9.30 9.82
N VAL A 47 -13.62 9.09 9.56
CA VAL A 47 -13.12 8.13 8.56
C VAL A 47 -12.76 6.82 9.24
N GLN A 48 -13.05 5.70 8.59
CA GLN A 48 -12.57 4.39 9.00
C GLN A 48 -11.62 3.83 7.94
N VAL A 49 -10.41 3.43 8.35
CA VAL A 49 -9.41 2.81 7.47
C VAL A 49 -9.18 1.36 7.91
N ARG A 50 -9.20 0.42 6.96
CA ARG A 50 -8.91 -1.00 7.21
C ARG A 50 -7.99 -1.55 6.12
N VAL A 51 -7.06 -2.41 6.51
CA VAL A 51 -6.25 -3.20 5.57
C VAL A 51 -7.13 -4.31 5.01
N ASN A 52 -7.35 -4.29 3.69
CA ASN A 52 -8.16 -5.32 3.01
C ASN A 52 -7.32 -6.55 2.62
N LYS A 53 -6.15 -6.32 2.01
CA LYS A 53 -5.26 -7.37 1.54
C LYS A 53 -3.83 -6.86 1.44
N VAL A 54 -2.87 -7.73 1.70
CA VAL A 54 -1.47 -7.55 1.33
C VAL A 54 -1.06 -8.71 0.43
N GLU A 55 -0.53 -8.40 -0.75
CA GLU A 55 -0.13 -9.40 -1.72
C GLU A 55 1.12 -8.98 -2.49
N GLN A 56 1.82 -9.98 -3.03
CA GLN A 56 2.91 -9.78 -3.96
C GLN A 56 2.37 -9.84 -5.39
N THR A 57 2.72 -8.85 -6.21
CA THR A 57 2.39 -8.82 -7.64
C THR A 57 3.58 -8.30 -8.45
N THR A 58 3.52 -8.48 -9.77
CA THR A 58 4.50 -7.87 -10.69
C THR A 58 4.21 -6.39 -10.87
N PHE A 59 5.23 -5.61 -11.27
CA PHE A 59 5.02 -4.19 -11.53
C PHE A 59 3.98 -3.95 -12.64
N VAL A 60 4.00 -4.75 -13.71
CA VAL A 60 3.01 -4.65 -14.79
C VAL A 60 1.60 -4.95 -14.26
N GLY A 61 1.46 -6.04 -13.49
CA GLY A 61 0.19 -6.38 -12.86
C GLY A 61 -0.32 -5.27 -11.94
N PHE A 62 0.55 -4.59 -11.19
CA PHE A 62 0.16 -3.42 -10.41
C PHE A 62 -0.31 -2.24 -11.28
N ILE A 63 0.40 -1.90 -12.35
CA ILE A 63 0.01 -0.79 -13.23
C ILE A 63 -1.33 -1.06 -13.92
N GLU A 64 -1.61 -2.31 -14.29
CA GLU A 64 -2.90 -2.72 -14.87
C GLU A 64 -4.06 -2.62 -13.87
N LEU A 65 -3.80 -2.62 -12.56
CA LEU A 65 -4.81 -2.42 -11.52
C LEU A 65 -5.17 -0.94 -11.31
N LEU A 66 -4.38 0.00 -11.85
CA LEU A 66 -4.64 1.42 -11.68
C LEU A 66 -5.76 1.89 -12.62
N PRO A 67 -6.71 2.72 -12.13
CA PRO A 67 -7.71 3.33 -12.99
C PRO A 67 -7.07 4.31 -13.98
N ASN A 68 -7.72 4.57 -15.11
CA ASN A 68 -7.26 5.57 -16.07
C ASN A 68 -8.36 6.63 -16.26
N PRO A 69 -8.19 7.87 -15.75
CA PRO A 69 -6.98 8.42 -15.10
C PRO A 69 -6.78 7.94 -13.65
N SER A 70 -5.52 7.84 -13.20
CA SER A 70 -5.16 7.51 -11.81
C SER A 70 -4.61 8.73 -11.06
N CYS A 71 -4.99 8.90 -9.80
CA CYS A 71 -4.27 9.76 -8.86
C CYS A 71 -3.24 8.93 -8.09
N THR A 72 -1.94 9.14 -8.38
CA THR A 72 -0.86 8.29 -7.86
C THR A 72 0.30 9.15 -7.36
N TYR A 73 0.80 8.82 -6.17
CA TYR A 73 1.90 9.48 -5.50
C TYR A 73 3.12 8.58 -5.44
N HIS A 74 4.30 9.16 -5.61
CA HIS A 74 5.57 8.45 -5.60
C HIS A 74 6.47 9.07 -4.54
N TYR A 75 6.94 8.26 -3.58
CA TYR A 75 7.87 8.73 -2.55
C TYR A 75 9.06 7.79 -2.40
N ARG A 76 10.20 8.39 -2.04
CA ARG A 76 11.44 7.67 -1.72
C ARG A 76 11.47 7.38 -0.23
N MET A 77 11.80 6.15 0.14
CA MET A 77 11.85 5.74 1.55
C MET A 77 13.20 6.05 2.20
N SER A 78 13.68 7.29 2.19
CA SER A 78 14.96 7.61 2.86
C SER A 78 14.89 7.33 4.37
N PRO A 79 15.87 6.65 5.00
CA PRO A 79 17.18 6.22 4.49
C PRO A 79 17.21 4.83 3.82
N LEU A 80 16.08 4.13 3.78
CA LEU A 80 15.96 2.84 3.09
C LEU A 80 16.08 3.00 1.57
N GLN A 81 16.56 1.95 0.92
CA GLN A 81 16.59 1.88 -0.53
C GLN A 81 15.23 1.42 -1.03
N GLY A 82 14.54 2.28 -1.80
CA GLY A 82 13.28 1.91 -2.41
C GLY A 82 12.40 3.10 -2.76
N ARG A 83 11.35 2.80 -3.53
CA ARG A 83 10.27 3.73 -3.85
C ARG A 83 8.96 3.07 -3.47
N VAL A 84 8.03 3.87 -3.01
CA VAL A 84 6.64 3.44 -2.85
C VAL A 84 5.79 4.23 -3.81
N ILE A 85 4.82 3.51 -4.36
CA ILE A 85 3.77 4.07 -5.18
C ILE A 85 2.47 3.90 -4.39
N MET A 86 1.81 5.01 -4.13
CA MET A 86 0.52 5.03 -3.43
C MET A 86 -0.54 5.56 -4.39
N HIS A 87 -1.58 4.78 -4.60
CA HIS A 87 -2.74 5.20 -5.38
C HIS A 87 -3.87 5.62 -4.44
N LEU A 88 -4.47 6.77 -4.70
CA LEU A 88 -5.72 7.21 -4.08
C LEU A 88 -6.82 7.26 -5.14
N GLN A 89 -8.03 6.91 -4.75
CA GLN A 89 -9.20 7.16 -5.58
C GLN A 89 -9.32 8.67 -5.85
N THR A 90 -9.63 9.02 -7.09
CA THR A 90 -9.68 10.42 -7.53
C THR A 90 -10.70 11.22 -6.74
N GLU A 91 -11.84 10.62 -6.39
CA GLU A 91 -12.88 11.22 -5.57
C GLU A 91 -12.37 11.60 -4.18
N LEU A 92 -11.62 10.70 -3.54
CA LEU A 92 -11.02 10.96 -2.23
C LEU A 92 -9.96 12.06 -2.33
N ALA A 93 -9.10 12.01 -3.35
CA ALA A 93 -8.08 13.03 -3.58
C ALA A 93 -8.70 14.42 -3.83
N CYS A 94 -9.79 14.49 -4.61
CA CYS A 94 -10.54 15.71 -4.83
C CYS A 94 -11.22 16.22 -3.55
N ALA A 95 -11.79 15.33 -2.73
CA ALA A 95 -12.37 15.72 -1.45
C ALA A 95 -11.32 16.33 -0.50
N MET A 96 -10.12 15.74 -0.45
CA MET A 96 -9.01 16.27 0.34
C MET A 96 -8.49 17.62 -0.21
N ALA A 97 -8.40 17.77 -1.54
CA ALA A 97 -7.94 19.01 -2.17
C ALA A 97 -8.97 20.15 -2.14
N GLY A 98 -10.27 19.79 -2.18
CA GLY A 98 -11.39 20.72 -2.22
C GLY A 98 -11.82 21.26 -0.86
N HIS A 99 -11.20 20.81 0.24
CA HIS A 99 -11.41 21.37 1.58
C HIS A 99 -10.78 22.77 1.77
N ASP A 100 -10.48 23.48 0.68
CA ASP A 100 -10.11 24.90 0.71
C ASP A 100 -11.38 25.76 0.81
N SER A 101 -12.05 25.68 1.96
CA SER A 101 -12.96 26.74 2.42
C SER A 101 -12.38 27.33 3.69
N PRO A 102 -11.76 28.53 3.65
CA PRO A 102 -11.63 29.33 4.86
C PRO A 102 -13.06 29.67 5.30
N GLY A 103 -13.52 29.00 6.36
CA GLY A 103 -14.72 29.44 7.07
C GLY A 103 -14.51 30.84 7.66
N PRO A 104 -15.58 31.65 7.76
CA PRO A 104 -15.55 33.11 7.93
C PRO A 104 -14.88 33.61 9.22
#